data_AF-A0A972UF08-F1
#
_entry.id   AF-A0A972UF08-F1
#
_cell.length_a   1.000
_cell.length_b   1.000
_cell.length_c   1.000
_cell.angle_alpha   90.00
_cell.angle_beta   90.00
_cell.angle_gamma   90.00
#
_symmetry.space_group_name_H-M   'P 1'
#
loop_
_entity.id
_entity.type
_entity.pdbx_description
1 polymer ?
#
loop_
_entity_poly.entity_id
_entity_poly.type
_entity_poly.pdbx_seq_one_letter_code
_entity_poly.pdbx_strand_id
1 'polypeptide(L)'
;MKHISYLIFAFVLFATGAAQAAEEWGIEGEKKARFEAKVVDVLCELTGNCPANCGAGKRQLGLLKDDGTLVFAVKNTEIFAGAANDLAGFCGKRIVADGLLISNPKMNLFALQFKKLAPDGKWGRANQFGKDWSKANGGKAAGQWFKNDATIKKIVSEQGVLGIPGLKLKE
;
A
#
# COMPACT_ATOMS: atom_id res chain seq x y z
N MET A 1 -51.04 -36.85 -28.04
CA MET A 1 -49.78 -36.65 -27.30
C MET A 1 -49.26 -35.26 -27.64
N LYS A 2 -49.38 -34.30 -26.70
CA LYS A 2 -49.01 -32.88 -26.91
C LYS A 2 -47.57 -32.68 -26.43
N HIS A 3 -46.67 -32.33 -27.34
CA HIS A 3 -45.30 -31.94 -26.99
C HIS A 3 -45.32 -30.49 -26.46
N ILE A 4 -45.15 -30.34 -25.14
CA ILE A 4 -44.90 -29.05 -24.51
C ILE A 4 -43.38 -28.82 -24.53
N SER A 5 -42.92 -27.95 -25.43
CA SER A 5 -41.54 -27.44 -25.42
C SER A 5 -41.43 -26.36 -24.35
N TYR A 6 -40.74 -26.65 -23.25
CA TYR A 6 -40.33 -25.63 -22.29
C TYR A 6 -39.01 -25.01 -22.75
N LEU A 7 -39.09 -23.76 -23.23
CA LEU A 7 -37.95 -22.86 -23.40
C LEU A 7 -37.44 -22.47 -22.01
N ILE A 8 -36.30 -23.04 -21.61
CA ILE A 8 -35.56 -22.61 -20.41
C ILE A 8 -34.78 -21.35 -20.78
N PHE A 9 -35.25 -20.20 -20.29
CA PHE A 9 -34.50 -18.95 -20.33
C PHE A 9 -33.39 -19.01 -19.26
N ALA A 10 -32.15 -19.24 -19.70
CA ALA A 10 -30.99 -19.18 -18.81
C ALA A 10 -30.64 -17.72 -18.52
N PHE A 11 -30.96 -17.25 -17.31
CA PHE A 11 -30.50 -15.97 -16.78
C PHE A 11 -29.01 -16.09 -16.44
N VAL A 12 -28.13 -15.59 -17.32
CA VAL A 12 -26.70 -15.45 -17.04
C VAL A 12 -26.52 -14.27 -16.10
N LEU A 13 -26.47 -14.54 -14.80
CA LEU A 13 -25.98 -13.60 -13.80
C LEU A 13 -24.49 -13.39 -14.03
N PHE A 14 -24.14 -12.33 -14.77
CA PHE A 14 -22.79 -11.78 -14.75
C PHE A 14 -22.51 -11.28 -13.33
N ALA A 15 -21.83 -12.11 -12.54
CA ALA A 15 -21.20 -11.70 -11.30
C ALA A 15 -20.13 -10.66 -11.64
N THR A 16 -20.52 -9.38 -11.64
CA THR A 16 -19.60 -8.26 -11.63
C THR A 16 -18.87 -8.33 -10.28
N GLY A 17 -17.67 -8.90 -10.27
CA GLY A 17 -16.82 -8.88 -9.09
C GLY A 17 -16.73 -7.44 -8.60
N ALA A 18 -16.99 -7.20 -7.32
CA ALA A 18 -16.93 -5.88 -6.72
C ALA A 18 -15.65 -5.18 -7.17
N ALA A 19 -15.79 -4.05 -7.86
CA ALA A 19 -14.64 -3.30 -8.35
C ALA A 19 -13.79 -2.91 -7.13
N GLN A 20 -12.61 -3.52 -6.98
CA GLN A 20 -11.64 -3.09 -5.98
C GLN A 20 -11.32 -1.62 -6.23
N ALA A 21 -11.55 -0.80 -5.20
CA ALA A 21 -11.35 0.63 -5.22
C ALA A 21 -10.82 1.08 -3.85
N ALA A 22 -10.09 2.19 -3.82
CA ALA A 22 -9.67 2.81 -2.58
C ALA A 22 -10.85 3.15 -1.67
N GLU A 23 -10.65 2.98 -0.37
CA GLU A 23 -11.58 3.35 0.70
C GLU A 23 -11.06 4.57 1.46
N GLU A 24 -11.94 5.48 1.84
CA GLU A 24 -11.61 6.66 2.64
C GLU A 24 -11.27 6.28 4.09
N TRP A 25 -10.34 7.01 4.72
CA TRP A 25 -9.88 6.76 6.09
C TRP A 25 -10.23 7.89 7.06
N GLY A 26 -10.93 8.94 6.59
CA GLY A 26 -11.30 10.11 7.38
C GLY A 26 -10.13 11.06 7.64
N ILE A 27 -9.08 11.04 6.81
CA ILE A 27 -7.95 11.96 6.92
C ILE A 27 -8.34 13.30 6.29
N GLU A 28 -8.06 14.40 6.98
CA GLU A 28 -8.27 15.75 6.45
C GLU A 28 -7.53 15.93 5.11
N GLY A 29 -8.26 16.43 4.10
CA GLY A 29 -7.70 16.68 2.77
C GLY A 29 -7.49 15.42 1.92
N GLU A 30 -7.95 14.24 2.35
CA GLU A 30 -7.90 13.03 1.54
C GLU A 30 -8.91 13.05 0.38
N LYS A 31 -8.49 12.49 -0.75
CA LYS A 31 -9.34 12.19 -1.90
C LYS A 31 -8.93 10.86 -2.50
N LYS A 32 -9.91 10.03 -2.86
CA LYS A 32 -9.64 8.83 -3.67
C LYS A 32 -9.03 9.24 -5.00
N ALA A 33 -7.93 8.61 -5.37
CA ALA A 33 -7.21 8.87 -6.60
C ALA A 33 -6.70 7.58 -7.22
N ARG A 34 -6.96 7.44 -8.52
CA ARG A 34 -6.44 6.35 -9.36
C ARG A 34 -5.73 6.96 -10.57
N PHE A 35 -4.48 6.59 -10.77
CA PHE A 35 -3.68 7.12 -11.86
C PHE A 35 -2.56 6.15 -12.25
N GLU A 36 -2.07 6.30 -13.47
CA GLU A 36 -0.88 5.60 -13.93
C GLU A 36 0.38 6.42 -13.63
N ALA A 37 1.45 5.75 -13.21
CA ALA A 37 2.75 6.37 -12.95
C ALA A 37 3.88 5.34 -13.03
N LYS A 38 5.10 5.82 -13.25
CA LYS A 38 6.34 5.03 -13.12
C LYS A 38 6.77 4.97 -11.66
N VAL A 39 7.12 3.79 -11.17
CA VAL A 39 7.70 3.63 -9.84
C VAL A 39 9.18 4.01 -9.86
N VAL A 40 9.57 4.89 -8.96
CA VAL A 40 10.93 5.49 -8.92
C VAL A 40 11.49 5.51 -7.49
N ASP A 41 12.82 5.60 -7.37
CA ASP A 41 13.48 6.00 -6.12
C ASP A 41 13.42 7.52 -6.01
N VAL A 42 12.77 8.02 -4.95
CA VAL A 42 12.61 9.46 -4.72
C VAL A 42 13.96 10.18 -4.67
N LEU A 43 14.96 9.58 -4.03
CA LEU A 43 16.27 10.22 -3.88
C LEU A 43 17.01 10.30 -5.22
N CYS A 44 16.85 9.29 -6.07
CA CYS A 44 17.39 9.29 -7.43
C CYS A 44 16.80 10.44 -8.24
N GLU A 45 15.47 10.62 -8.22
CA GLU A 45 14.82 11.71 -8.96
C GLU A 45 15.20 13.10 -8.44
N LEU A 46 15.37 13.26 -7.12
CA LEU A 46 15.67 14.56 -6.52
C LEU A 46 17.16 14.95 -6.56
N THR A 47 18.07 13.97 -6.60
CA THR A 47 19.51 14.23 -6.38
C THR A 47 20.45 13.55 -7.37
N GLY A 48 19.95 12.66 -8.22
CA GLY A 48 20.77 11.82 -9.10
C GLY A 48 21.45 10.62 -8.40
N ASN A 49 21.23 10.42 -7.09
CA ASN A 49 21.75 9.26 -6.37
C ASN A 49 20.87 8.03 -6.64
N CYS A 50 21.23 7.29 -7.69
CA CYS A 50 20.43 6.21 -8.26
C CYS A 50 21.06 4.82 -8.01
N PRO A 51 20.83 4.20 -6.85
CA PRO A 51 21.23 2.82 -6.64
C PRO A 51 20.48 1.87 -7.59
N ALA A 52 21.10 0.74 -7.92
CA ALA A 52 20.45 -0.30 -8.71
C ALA A 52 19.13 -0.76 -8.06
N ASN A 53 18.15 -1.10 -8.90
CA ASN A 53 16.84 -1.60 -8.49
C ASN A 53 16.15 -0.74 -7.41
N CYS A 54 16.27 0.58 -7.49
CA CYS A 54 15.69 1.53 -6.54
C CYS A 54 16.07 1.20 -5.08
N GLY A 55 17.28 0.68 -4.85
CA GLY A 55 17.75 0.26 -3.52
C GLY A 55 17.04 -0.95 -2.94
N ALA A 56 16.36 -1.76 -3.76
CA ALA A 56 15.75 -3.05 -3.40
C ALA A 56 14.83 -2.99 -2.17
N GLY A 57 13.99 -1.94 -2.08
CA GLY A 57 13.05 -1.74 -0.98
C GLY A 57 13.64 -1.08 0.27
N LYS A 58 14.92 -0.69 0.25
CA LYS A 58 15.57 0.08 1.33
C LYS A 58 15.52 1.60 1.10
N ARG A 59 14.88 2.03 0.01
CA ARG A 59 14.69 3.44 -0.36
C ARG A 59 13.22 3.80 -0.24
N GLN A 60 12.97 5.08 -0.01
CA GLN A 60 11.62 5.61 -0.18
C GLN A 60 11.30 5.64 -1.68
N LEU A 61 10.25 4.93 -2.07
CA LEU A 61 9.80 4.89 -3.45
C LEU A 61 8.66 5.89 -3.67
N GLY A 62 8.57 6.37 -4.91
CA GLY A 62 7.57 7.34 -5.36
C GLY A 62 6.93 6.91 -6.68
N LEU A 63 5.98 7.73 -7.12
CA LEU A 63 5.23 7.55 -8.35
C LEU A 63 5.42 8.79 -9.22
N LEU A 64 6.18 8.66 -10.31
CA LEU A 64 6.42 9.73 -11.27
C LEU A 64 5.36 9.67 -12.39
N LYS A 65 4.52 10.69 -12.47
CA LYS A 65 3.52 10.84 -13.54
C LYS A 65 4.16 11.36 -14.83
N ASP A 66 3.42 11.24 -15.94
CA ASP A 66 3.88 11.69 -17.26
C ASP A 66 4.04 13.21 -17.36
N ASP A 67 3.32 13.97 -16.53
CA ASP A 67 3.45 15.43 -16.43
C ASP A 67 4.67 15.86 -15.57
N GLY A 68 5.51 14.92 -15.14
CA GLY A 68 6.68 15.18 -14.30
C GLY A 68 6.35 15.31 -12.80
N THR A 69 5.09 15.18 -12.40
CA THR A 69 4.72 15.24 -10.97
C THR A 69 5.25 14.02 -10.23
N LEU A 70 6.12 14.24 -9.25
CA LEU A 70 6.56 13.21 -8.31
C LEU A 70 5.58 13.12 -7.12
N VAL A 71 4.91 11.98 -6.99
CA VAL A 71 3.99 11.68 -5.89
C VAL A 71 4.67 10.78 -4.86
N PHE A 72 4.67 11.21 -3.60
CA PHE A 72 5.28 10.46 -2.49
C PHE A 72 4.32 9.38 -1.96
N ALA A 73 4.63 8.12 -2.24
CA ALA A 73 3.88 6.97 -1.72
C ALA A 73 4.35 6.58 -0.31
N VAL A 74 3.82 7.27 0.70
CA VAL A 74 4.33 7.20 2.08
C VAL A 74 3.62 6.18 2.95
N LYS A 75 2.49 5.63 2.50
CA LYS A 75 1.63 4.78 3.32
C LYS A 75 1.03 3.66 2.48
N ASN A 76 0.92 2.46 3.06
CA ASN A 76 0.19 1.32 2.48
C ASN A 76 -1.03 0.93 3.35
N THR A 77 -1.61 -0.25 3.16
CA THR A 77 -2.77 -0.71 3.98
C THR A 77 -2.40 -1.30 5.35
N GLU A 78 -1.11 -1.44 5.67
CA GLU A 78 -0.65 -2.03 6.94
C GLU A 78 -0.38 -0.95 8.00
N ILE A 79 -0.81 -1.15 9.23
CA ILE A 79 -0.67 -0.13 10.30
C ILE A 79 0.81 0.20 10.52
N PHE A 80 1.17 1.48 10.67
CA PHE A 80 2.54 1.96 10.88
C PHE A 80 3.59 1.50 9.84
N ALA A 81 3.15 1.18 8.61
CA ALA A 81 4.03 0.81 7.52
C ALA A 81 3.83 1.67 6.26
N GLY A 82 4.92 1.84 5.51
CA GLY A 82 4.97 2.58 4.23
C GLY A 82 4.81 1.67 3.01
N ALA A 83 4.75 2.28 1.82
CA ALA A 83 4.53 1.57 0.55
C ALA A 83 5.80 1.07 -0.16
N ALA A 84 6.99 1.23 0.44
CA ALA A 84 8.24 0.84 -0.20
C ALA A 84 8.29 -0.65 -0.59
N ASN A 85 7.93 -1.56 0.33
CA ASN A 85 7.86 -3.00 0.05
C ASN A 85 6.86 -3.32 -1.07
N ASP A 86 5.74 -2.61 -1.10
CA ASP A 86 4.69 -2.79 -2.10
C ASP A 86 5.12 -2.37 -3.51
N LEU A 87 6.05 -1.42 -3.59
CA LEU A 87 6.54 -0.83 -4.84
C LEU A 87 7.90 -1.42 -5.29
N ALA A 88 8.66 -2.07 -4.40
CA ALA A 88 10.01 -2.55 -4.69
C ALA A 88 10.09 -3.46 -5.92
N GLY A 89 9.13 -4.38 -6.11
CA GLY A 89 9.07 -5.26 -7.29
C GLY A 89 8.69 -4.58 -8.61
N PHE A 90 8.32 -3.30 -8.53
CA PHE A 90 7.88 -2.47 -9.65
C PHE A 90 8.88 -1.38 -10.01
N CYS A 91 10.06 -1.31 -9.40
CA CYS A 91 11.08 -0.31 -9.71
C CYS A 91 11.28 -0.13 -11.23
N GLY A 92 11.13 1.10 -11.71
CA GLY A 92 11.25 1.48 -13.12
C GLY A 92 10.06 1.10 -14.00
N LYS A 93 9.10 0.32 -13.50
CA LYS A 93 7.91 -0.13 -14.23
C LYS A 93 6.75 0.84 -14.02
N ARG A 94 5.79 0.80 -14.94
CA ARG A 94 4.53 1.55 -14.85
C ARG A 94 3.48 0.72 -14.13
N ILE A 95 2.77 1.38 -13.22
CA ILE A 95 1.64 0.79 -12.49
C ILE A 95 0.44 1.71 -12.60
N VAL A 96 -0.75 1.12 -12.48
CA VAL A 96 -1.94 1.87 -12.06
C VAL A 96 -1.97 1.80 -10.54
N ALA A 97 -1.78 2.95 -9.89
CA ALA A 97 -1.88 3.12 -8.46
C ALA A 97 -3.29 3.58 -8.09
N ASP A 98 -3.82 3.04 -7.00
CA ASP A 98 -5.14 3.39 -6.48
C ASP A 98 -5.08 3.51 -4.95
N GLY A 99 -5.59 4.62 -4.44
CA GLY A 99 -5.41 4.99 -3.04
C GLY A 99 -5.94 6.37 -2.71
N LEU A 100 -5.38 6.97 -1.66
CA LEU A 100 -5.79 8.29 -1.18
C LEU A 100 -4.68 9.30 -1.45
N LEU A 101 -4.98 10.31 -2.25
CA LEU A 101 -4.16 11.51 -2.36
C LEU A 101 -4.58 12.47 -1.24
N ILE A 102 -3.66 12.72 -0.31
CA ILE A 102 -3.86 13.61 0.83
C ILE A 102 -3.20 14.95 0.49
N SER A 103 -4.03 15.98 0.36
CA SER A 103 -3.56 17.33 0.08
C SER A 103 -3.13 18.01 1.37
N ASN A 104 -1.90 18.50 1.45
CA ASN A 104 -1.39 19.23 2.60
C ASN A 104 -0.53 20.42 2.12
N PRO A 105 -0.64 21.61 2.74
CA PRO A 105 0.11 22.80 2.31
C PRO A 105 1.62 22.61 2.23
N LYS A 106 2.20 21.69 3.03
CA LYS A 106 3.64 21.41 3.01
C LYS A 106 4.03 20.41 1.94
N MET A 107 3.26 19.34 1.76
CA MET A 107 3.56 18.28 0.81
C MET A 107 2.36 17.36 0.59
N ASN A 108 2.01 17.10 -0.67
CA ASN A 108 1.00 16.09 -0.99
C ASN A 108 1.55 14.69 -0.75
N LEU A 109 0.73 13.84 -0.13
CA LEU A 109 1.08 12.47 0.24
C LEU A 109 0.12 11.50 -0.45
N PHE A 110 0.60 10.29 -0.72
CA PHE A 110 -0.25 9.24 -1.27
C PHE A 110 -0.21 8.00 -0.39
N ALA A 111 -1.41 7.56 0.02
CA ALA A 111 -1.61 6.30 0.71
C ALA A 111 -2.09 5.25 -0.30
N LEU A 112 -1.16 4.41 -0.74
CA LEU A 112 -1.39 3.35 -1.71
C LEU A 112 -2.25 2.24 -1.09
N GLN A 113 -3.35 1.87 -1.73
CA GLN A 113 -4.22 0.79 -1.27
C GLN A 113 -4.22 -0.40 -2.23
N PHE A 114 -4.18 -0.13 -3.52
CA PHE A 114 -4.09 -1.15 -4.57
C PHE A 114 -3.12 -0.70 -5.66
N LYS A 115 -2.50 -1.69 -6.31
CA LYS A 115 -1.68 -1.48 -7.50
C LYS A 115 -1.89 -2.62 -8.49
N LYS A 116 -1.66 -2.34 -9.76
CA LYS A 116 -1.45 -3.34 -10.81
C LYS A 116 -0.40 -2.85 -11.79
N LEU A 117 0.29 -3.76 -12.50
CA LEU A 117 1.06 -3.36 -13.67
C LEU A 117 0.14 -2.71 -14.70
N ALA A 118 0.62 -1.62 -15.31
CA ALA A 118 -0.04 -1.07 -16.48
C ALA A 118 0.36 -1.88 -17.73
N PRO A 119 -0.55 -2.03 -18.72
CA PRO A 119 -1.94 -1.56 -18.71
C PRO A 119 -2.92 -2.54 -18.03
N ASP A 120 -2.63 -3.83 -18.05
CA ASP A 120 -3.59 -4.93 -17.88
C ASP A 120 -3.22 -5.93 -16.77
N GLY A 121 -2.30 -5.55 -15.88
CA GLY A 121 -1.90 -6.37 -14.74
C GLY A 121 -3.08 -6.67 -13.79
N LYS A 122 -2.88 -7.68 -12.93
CA LYS A 122 -3.86 -8.02 -11.89
C LYS A 122 -3.76 -7.06 -10.71
N TRP A 123 -4.91 -6.67 -10.17
CA TRP A 123 -4.98 -5.86 -8.95
C TRP A 123 -4.42 -6.63 -7.75
N GLY A 124 -3.58 -5.95 -6.97
CA GLY A 124 -3.03 -6.45 -5.73
C GLY A 124 -3.10 -5.39 -4.64
N ARG A 125 -3.67 -5.76 -3.49
CA ARG A 125 -3.68 -4.92 -2.29
C ARG A 125 -2.27 -4.54 -1.85
N ALA A 126 -2.09 -3.33 -1.37
CA ALA A 126 -0.84 -2.80 -0.88
C ALA A 126 -0.60 -3.24 0.57
N ASN A 127 -0.22 -4.49 0.76
CA ASN A 127 0.00 -5.12 2.06
C ASN A 127 1.29 -5.96 2.11
N GLN A 128 2.26 -5.65 1.24
CA GLN A 128 3.48 -6.45 1.13
C GLN A 128 4.31 -6.43 2.41
N PHE A 129 4.35 -5.29 3.12
CA PHE A 129 5.00 -5.20 4.42
C PHE A 129 4.49 -6.28 5.40
N GLY A 130 3.17 -6.43 5.54
CA GLY A 130 2.59 -7.40 6.46
C GLY A 130 2.94 -8.84 6.09
N LYS A 131 2.98 -9.16 4.79
CA LYS A 131 3.43 -10.45 4.28
C LYS A 131 4.91 -10.71 4.60
N ASP A 132 5.76 -9.72 4.36
CA ASP A 132 7.20 -9.81 4.62
C ASP A 132 7.47 -9.97 6.12
N TRP A 133 6.79 -9.18 6.95
CA TRP A 133 6.87 -9.28 8.40
C TRP A 133 6.40 -10.65 8.90
N SER A 134 5.25 -11.13 8.41
CA SER A 134 4.73 -12.44 8.77
C SER A 134 5.72 -13.55 8.45
N LYS A 135 6.30 -13.53 7.24
CA LYS A 135 7.33 -14.48 6.82
C LYS A 135 8.56 -14.44 7.73
N ALA A 136 9.03 -13.24 8.10
CA ALA A 136 10.18 -13.07 9.00
C ALA A 136 9.87 -13.49 10.44
N ASN A 137 8.59 -13.56 10.83
CA ASN A 137 8.15 -13.85 12.20
C ASN A 137 7.40 -15.18 12.33
N GLY A 138 7.75 -16.17 11.50
CA GLY A 138 7.24 -17.55 11.61
C GLY A 138 5.77 -17.71 11.21
N GLY A 139 5.28 -16.90 10.27
CA GLY A 139 3.92 -16.98 9.75
C GLY A 139 2.83 -16.37 10.64
N LYS A 140 3.21 -15.59 11.66
CA LYS A 140 2.25 -14.88 12.52
C LYS A 140 1.40 -13.90 11.71
N ALA A 141 0.14 -13.74 12.10
CA ALA A 141 -0.73 -12.74 11.48
C ALA A 141 -0.17 -11.33 11.68
N ALA A 142 -0.10 -10.54 10.61
CA ALA A 142 0.42 -9.17 10.63
C ALA A 142 -0.57 -8.15 11.19
N GLY A 143 -1.81 -8.55 11.49
CA GLY A 143 -2.78 -7.71 12.19
C GLY A 143 -2.18 -7.23 13.52
N GLN A 144 -1.99 -5.90 13.65
CA GLN A 144 -1.26 -5.29 14.76
C GLN A 144 0.16 -5.88 14.95
N TRP A 145 0.90 -6.12 13.85
CA TRP A 145 2.25 -6.69 13.83
C TRP A 145 3.17 -6.09 14.90
N PHE A 146 3.05 -4.78 15.13
CA PHE A 146 3.87 -4.03 16.08
C PHE A 146 3.78 -4.54 17.52
N LYS A 147 2.65 -5.15 17.92
CA LYS A 147 2.49 -5.79 19.24
C LYS A 147 3.29 -7.09 19.37
N ASN A 148 3.58 -7.73 18.25
CA ASN A 148 4.22 -9.04 18.18
C ASN A 148 5.70 -8.97 17.78
N ASP A 149 6.16 -7.81 17.31
CA ASP A 149 7.51 -7.59 16.86
C ASP A 149 8.51 -7.59 18.02
N ALA A 150 9.59 -8.38 17.88
CA ALA A 150 10.60 -8.54 18.92
C ALA A 150 11.38 -7.25 19.19
N THR A 151 11.63 -6.44 18.16
CA THR A 151 12.35 -5.16 18.29
C THR A 151 11.51 -4.19 19.09
N ILE A 152 10.23 -4.08 18.77
CA ILE A 152 9.30 -3.19 19.50
C ILE A 152 9.14 -3.63 20.95
N LYS A 153 8.97 -4.94 21.20
CA LYS A 153 8.91 -5.48 22.57
C LYS A 153 10.16 -5.14 23.38
N LYS A 154 11.34 -5.26 22.77
CA LYS A 154 12.61 -4.88 23.39
C LYS A 154 12.63 -3.39 23.75
N ILE A 155 12.30 -2.51 22.80
CA ILE A 155 12.27 -1.05 23.03
C ILE A 155 11.30 -0.69 24.15
N VAL A 156 10.08 -1.26 24.15
CA VAL A 156 9.08 -1.01 25.20
C VAL A 156 9.55 -1.53 26.56
N SER A 157 10.24 -2.68 26.62
CA SER A 157 10.82 -3.20 27.85
C SER A 157 11.92 -2.29 28.42
N GLU A 158 12.68 -1.61 27.55
CA GLU A 158 13.80 -0.74 27.95
C GLU A 158 13.35 0.69 28.28
N GLN A 159 12.36 1.22 27.55
CA GLN A 159 11.98 2.64 27.59
C GLN A 159 10.58 2.89 28.15
N GLY A 160 9.83 1.83 28.46
CA GLY A 160 8.41 1.93 28.82
C GLY A 160 7.51 2.25 27.63
N VAL A 161 6.20 2.10 27.83
CA VAL A 161 5.18 2.31 26.76
C VAL A 161 5.09 3.75 26.28
N LEU A 162 5.58 4.70 27.07
CA LEU A 162 5.59 6.14 26.76
C LEU A 162 6.89 6.59 26.06
N GLY A 163 7.86 5.68 25.88
CA GLY A 163 9.17 6.02 25.30
C GLY A 163 10.03 6.91 26.21
N ILE A 164 9.67 7.07 27.47
CA ILE A 164 10.41 7.84 28.48
C ILE A 164 10.73 6.90 29.65
N PRO A 165 12.01 6.51 29.84
CA PRO A 165 12.41 5.62 30.93
C PRO A 165 11.92 6.14 32.29
N GLY A 166 11.27 5.26 33.05
CA GLY A 166 10.76 5.56 34.40
C GLY A 166 9.40 6.26 34.47
N LEU A 167 8.86 6.76 33.35
CA LEU A 167 7.53 7.36 33.33
C LEU A 167 6.44 6.28 33.34
N LYS A 168 5.53 6.35 34.32
CA LYS A 168 4.37 5.46 34.44
C LYS A 168 3.10 6.19 34.03
N LEU A 169 2.16 5.47 33.43
CA LEU A 169 0.80 5.96 33.25
C LEU A 169 0.17 6.18 34.63
N LYS A 170 -0.60 7.24 34.79
CA LYS A 170 -1.50 7.35 35.95
C LYS A 170 -2.57 6.28 35.79
N GLU A 171 -2.70 5.45 36.81
CA GLU A 171 -3.80 4.48 36.96
C GLU A 171 -5.14 5.20 37.20
#